data_AF-A0A8T2PKY9-F1
#
_entry.id   AF-A0A8T2PKY9-F1
#
_cell.length_a   1.000
_cell.length_b   1.000
_cell.length_c   1.000
_cell.angle_alpha   90.00
_cell.angle_beta   90.00
_cell.angle_gamma   90.00
#
_symmetry.space_group_name_H-M   'P 1'
#
loop_
_entity.id
_entity.type
_entity.pdbx_description
1 polymer ?
#
loop_
_entity_poly.entity_id
_entity_poly.type
_entity_poly.pdbx_seq_one_letter_code
_entity_poly.pdbx_strand_id
1 'polypeptide(L)'
;MSQGQSFLPKFLFLSNLLKAVRIRERVPNDVVKPSASGGVIHHLRGLHRHTLEMIRISHFPQAFREVIQAAIVDRAMQVSLEQEKKLNWCREVKRLVPLRTNGDGNCLLHAASQYMLGVQDTDLVLRKALYSVLKDTDTRNFRMRFQTELLQSQEFTQTGLCYNTLNWQEEWEKIVEMASPESSRGGLQYDSLEDIHIFVLSNILRRPIVVVAEIRAVPLAYPGRGIFEELPVHFLMEKEQQQKVKLIKEYLTVIEIPVNGLRYDTTHIINAARFVGKKCC
;
A
#
# COMPACT_ATOMS: atom_id res chain seq x y z
N MET A 1 24.24 25.69 16.09
CA MET A 1 24.99 24.59 15.43
C MET A 1 24.40 24.42 14.04
N SER A 2 25.17 24.73 13.00
CA SER A 2 24.71 24.71 11.60
C SER A 2 24.24 23.31 11.21
N GLN A 3 22.97 23.17 10.79
CA GLN A 3 22.48 21.95 10.15
C GLN A 3 23.29 21.73 8.87
N GLY A 4 24.25 20.80 8.92
CA GLY A 4 25.02 20.42 7.74
C GLY A 4 24.06 19.91 6.67
N GLN A 5 24.13 20.49 5.47
CA GLN A 5 23.44 19.96 4.30
C GLN A 5 23.79 18.49 4.13
N SER A 6 22.80 17.61 4.22
CA SER A 6 22.97 16.20 3.88
C SER A 6 23.32 16.11 2.39
N PHE A 7 24.55 15.68 2.08
CA PHE A 7 25.03 15.48 0.71
C PHE A 7 24.29 14.36 -0.04
N LEU A 8 23.62 13.46 0.68
CA LEU A 8 22.87 12.36 0.07
C LEU A 8 21.49 12.80 -0.43
N PRO A 9 21.05 12.31 -1.60
CA PRO A 9 19.74 12.62 -2.13
C PRO A 9 18.61 12.08 -1.23
N LYS A 10 17.49 12.79 -1.20
CA LYS A 10 16.32 12.41 -0.39
C LYS A 10 15.51 11.24 -0.96
N PHE A 11 15.64 10.99 -2.27
CA PHE A 11 14.94 9.92 -2.97
C PHE A 11 15.92 9.07 -3.78
N LEU A 12 15.68 7.76 -3.85
CA LEU A 12 16.56 6.81 -4.53
C LEU A 12 16.74 7.14 -6.01
N PHE A 13 15.67 7.55 -6.70
CA PHE A 13 15.68 7.85 -8.13
C PHE A 13 16.57 9.05 -8.50
N LEU A 14 16.87 9.94 -7.54
CA LEU A 14 17.79 11.07 -7.76
C LEU A 14 19.24 10.63 -7.90
N SER A 15 19.60 9.41 -7.48
CA SER A 15 20.94 8.86 -7.70
C SER A 15 21.28 8.66 -9.18
N ASN A 16 20.26 8.47 -10.04
CA ASN A 16 20.42 8.34 -11.48
C ASN A 16 19.12 8.71 -12.20
N LEU A 17 18.98 9.99 -12.53
CA LEU A 17 17.78 10.53 -13.20
C LEU A 17 17.52 9.90 -14.56
N LEU A 18 18.57 9.62 -15.34
CA LEU A 18 18.42 8.99 -16.65
C LEU A 18 17.81 7.58 -16.54
N LYS A 19 18.27 6.79 -15.55
CA LYS A 19 17.68 5.47 -15.26
C LYS A 19 16.25 5.62 -14.79
N ALA A 20 15.95 6.59 -13.92
CA ALA A 20 14.60 6.84 -13.43
C ALA A 20 13.62 7.18 -14.56
N VAL A 21 14.03 8.04 -15.50
CA VAL A 21 13.22 8.38 -16.70
C VAL A 21 12.97 7.13 -17.54
N ARG A 22 14.00 6.35 -17.86
CA ARG A 22 13.85 5.11 -18.65
C ARG A 22 12.92 4.09 -17.99
N ILE A 23 12.90 4.01 -16.66
CA ILE A 23 11.95 3.15 -15.93
C ILE A 23 10.53 3.69 -16.13
N ARG A 24 10.30 4.99 -15.92
CA ARG A 24 8.97 5.61 -16.07
C ARG A 24 8.43 5.50 -17.49
N GLU A 25 9.26 5.68 -18.52
CA GLU A 25 8.88 5.51 -19.94
C GLU A 25 8.41 4.08 -20.29
N ARG A 26 8.82 3.07 -19.50
CA ARG A 26 8.37 1.69 -19.69
C ARG A 26 7.02 1.41 -19.05
N VAL A 27 6.61 2.15 -18.02
CA VAL A 27 5.38 1.87 -17.26
C VAL A 27 4.13 1.96 -18.15
N PRO A 28 3.92 3.01 -18.99
CA PRO A 28 2.76 3.10 -19.86
C PRO A 28 2.63 1.91 -20.82
N ASN A 29 3.75 1.41 -21.34
CA ASN A 29 3.79 0.29 -22.27
C ASN A 29 3.47 -1.07 -21.60
N ASP A 30 3.52 -1.13 -20.26
CA ASP A 30 3.14 -2.30 -19.49
C ASP A 30 1.66 -2.30 -19.09
N VAL A 31 0.96 -1.17 -19.22
CA VAL A 31 -0.48 -1.07 -18.95
C VAL A 31 -1.27 -1.72 -20.09
N VAL A 32 -1.95 -2.82 -19.79
CA VAL A 32 -2.88 -3.50 -20.69
C VAL A 32 -4.27 -2.93 -20.47
N LYS A 33 -4.91 -2.44 -21.53
CA LYS A 33 -6.32 -2.00 -21.51
C LYS A 33 -7.25 -3.13 -21.99
N PRO A 34 -8.45 -3.30 -21.41
CA PRO A 34 -9.44 -4.26 -21.87
C PRO A 34 -9.84 -4.02 -23.33
N SER A 35 -10.05 -5.08 -24.10
CA SER A 35 -10.71 -5.00 -25.40
C SER A 35 -12.23 -4.89 -25.24
N ALA A 36 -12.90 -4.23 -26.19
CA ALA A 36 -14.32 -3.88 -26.15
C ALA A 36 -15.32 -5.05 -25.99
N SER A 37 -14.90 -6.30 -26.15
CA SER A 37 -15.76 -7.49 -26.22
C SER A 37 -15.77 -8.40 -24.97
N GLY A 38 -15.29 -7.92 -23.82
CA GLY A 38 -15.38 -8.66 -22.55
C GLY A 38 -14.11 -8.65 -21.69
N GLY A 39 -13.32 -7.57 -21.76
CA GLY A 39 -11.98 -7.56 -21.19
C GLY A 39 -11.90 -7.45 -19.67
N VAL A 40 -10.93 -8.17 -19.11
CA VAL A 40 -10.37 -8.00 -17.76
C VAL A 40 -9.99 -6.53 -17.53
N ILE A 41 -10.19 -6.02 -16.31
CA ILE A 41 -9.74 -4.69 -15.84
C ILE A 41 -8.36 -4.30 -16.39
N HIS A 42 -8.12 -3.00 -16.58
CA HIS A 42 -6.79 -2.50 -16.89
C HIS A 42 -5.78 -3.07 -15.90
N HIS A 43 -4.65 -3.58 -16.38
CA HIS A 43 -3.68 -4.20 -15.49
C HIS A 43 -2.25 -4.07 -16.01
N LEU A 44 -1.28 -4.21 -15.11
CA LEU A 44 0.13 -4.28 -15.48
C LEU A 44 0.50 -5.67 -15.99
N ARG A 45 1.12 -5.74 -17.17
CA ARG A 45 1.52 -7.01 -17.82
C ARG A 45 2.60 -7.73 -17.03
N GLY A 46 3.66 -7.04 -16.61
CA GLY A 46 4.83 -7.69 -16.00
C GLY A 46 5.58 -6.86 -14.97
N LEU A 47 5.54 -5.53 -15.02
CA LEU A 47 6.30 -4.68 -14.11
C LEU A 47 5.88 -4.85 -12.64
N HIS A 48 4.61 -5.20 -12.39
CA HIS A 48 4.07 -5.49 -11.05
C HIS A 48 4.82 -6.58 -10.27
N ARG A 49 5.61 -7.44 -10.94
CA ARG A 49 6.37 -8.53 -10.32
C ARG A 49 7.70 -8.10 -9.70
N HIS A 50 8.16 -6.88 -9.99
CA HIS A 50 9.39 -6.35 -9.41
C HIS A 50 9.18 -5.93 -7.96
N THR A 51 10.23 -6.01 -7.16
CA THR A 51 10.24 -5.60 -5.75
C THR A 51 11.58 -4.96 -5.46
N LEU A 52 11.54 -3.79 -4.84
CA LEU A 52 12.72 -3.08 -4.37
C LEU A 52 13.08 -3.57 -2.96
N GLU A 53 14.34 -3.99 -2.78
CA GLU A 53 14.93 -4.21 -1.46
C GLU A 53 16.01 -3.16 -1.20
N MET A 54 16.01 -2.62 0.01
CA MET A 54 17.05 -1.68 0.45
C MET A 54 18.38 -2.39 0.66
N ILE A 55 19.47 -1.73 0.26
CA ILE A 55 20.82 -2.25 0.50
C ILE A 55 21.10 -2.40 1.99
N ARG A 56 21.89 -3.41 2.37
CA ARG A 56 22.32 -3.59 3.75
C ARG A 56 23.31 -2.49 4.13
N ILE A 57 22.93 -1.63 5.07
CA ILE A 57 23.79 -0.53 5.55
C ILE A 57 24.57 -0.86 6.83
N SER A 58 24.45 -2.07 7.38
CA SER A 58 25.05 -2.44 8.66
C SER A 58 26.59 -2.44 8.69
N HIS A 59 27.23 -2.46 7.52
CA HIS A 59 28.69 -2.43 7.39
C HIS A 59 29.27 -1.01 7.52
N PHE A 60 28.42 0.02 7.50
CA PHE A 60 28.85 1.40 7.68
C PHE A 60 28.91 1.79 9.17
N PRO A 61 29.79 2.75 9.56
CA PRO A 61 29.80 3.33 10.90
C PRO A 61 28.43 3.91 11.29
N GLN A 62 28.10 3.89 12.59
CA GLN A 62 26.80 4.37 13.12
C GLN A 62 26.44 5.77 12.63
N ALA A 63 27.38 6.73 12.74
CA ALA A 63 27.17 8.10 12.30
C ALA A 63 26.79 8.19 10.81
N PHE A 64 27.38 7.35 9.95
CA PHE A 64 27.05 7.35 8.52
C PHE A 64 25.73 6.65 8.23
N ARG A 65 25.38 5.59 8.98
CA ARG A 65 24.05 4.96 8.89
C ARG A 65 22.94 5.96 9.19
N GLU A 66 23.14 6.82 10.19
CA GLU A 66 22.19 7.88 10.55
C GLU A 66 22.03 8.90 9.41
N VAL A 67 23.12 9.28 8.74
CA VAL A 67 23.08 10.16 7.56
C VAL A 67 22.28 9.52 6.42
N ILE A 68 22.56 8.25 6.08
CA ILE A 68 21.81 7.52 5.03
C ILE A 68 20.32 7.48 5.37
N GLN A 69 19.99 7.06 6.59
CA GLN A 69 18.61 6.91 7.00
C GLN A 69 17.89 8.28 7.08
N ALA A 70 18.54 9.33 7.57
CA ALA A 70 17.97 10.68 7.59
C ALA A 70 17.67 11.22 6.19
N ALA A 71 18.50 10.85 5.20
CA ALA A 71 18.29 11.24 3.81
C ALA A 71 17.06 10.57 3.20
N ILE A 72 16.95 9.24 3.25
CA ILE A 72 15.99 8.48 2.42
C ILE A 72 14.80 7.88 3.17
N VAL A 73 14.87 7.74 4.49
CA VAL A 73 13.80 7.14 5.31
C VAL A 73 12.91 8.23 5.87
N ASP A 74 11.60 8.01 5.87
CA ASP A 74 10.67 8.80 6.65
C ASP A 74 10.80 8.44 8.13
N ARG A 75 11.62 9.20 8.84
CA ARG A 75 11.90 8.95 10.25
C ARG A 75 10.69 9.17 11.15
N ALA A 76 9.84 10.14 10.83
CA ALA A 76 8.67 10.43 11.65
C ALA A 76 7.69 9.25 11.58
N MET A 77 7.37 8.80 10.37
CA MET A 77 6.52 7.62 10.15
C MET A 77 7.15 6.36 10.75
N GLN A 78 8.46 6.16 10.56
CA GLN A 78 9.16 4.99 11.14
C GLN A 78 9.03 4.98 12.67
N VAL A 79 9.30 6.10 13.33
CA VAL A 79 9.29 6.20 14.79
C VAL A 79 7.87 5.98 15.32
N SER A 80 6.85 6.64 14.75
CA SER A 80 5.45 6.46 15.15
C SER A 80 5.03 4.99 15.06
N LEU A 81 5.19 4.36 13.89
CA LEU A 81 4.75 2.97 13.69
C LEU A 81 5.51 1.94 14.55
N GLU A 82 6.80 2.17 14.81
CA GLU A 82 7.59 1.29 15.67
C GLU A 82 7.22 1.46 17.16
N GLN A 83 6.94 2.69 17.61
CA GLN A 83 6.47 2.98 18.96
C GLN A 83 5.11 2.35 19.25
N GLU A 84 4.22 2.37 18.26
CA GLU A 84 2.91 1.70 18.33
C GLU A 84 2.98 0.17 18.19
N LYS A 85 4.18 -0.41 18.05
CA LYS A 85 4.40 -1.84 17.82
C LYS A 85 3.66 -2.36 16.58
N LYS A 86 3.47 -1.52 15.57
CA LYS A 86 2.91 -1.92 14.29
C LYS A 86 4.02 -2.32 13.34
N LEU A 87 5.05 -1.50 13.20
CA LEU A 87 6.20 -1.80 12.36
C LEU A 87 7.34 -2.44 13.17
N ASN A 88 8.02 -3.44 12.59
CA ASN A 88 9.26 -4.03 13.12
C ASN A 88 9.21 -4.55 14.58
N TRP A 89 8.04 -4.92 15.09
CA TRP A 89 7.89 -5.45 16.46
C TRP A 89 8.33 -6.91 16.57
N CYS A 90 8.17 -7.70 15.51
CA CYS A 90 8.54 -9.11 15.44
C CYS A 90 10.04 -9.24 15.10
N ARG A 91 10.81 -9.89 15.99
CA ARG A 91 12.27 -9.98 15.87
C ARG A 91 12.72 -11.08 14.91
N GLU A 92 11.81 -12.00 14.62
CA GLU A 92 12.00 -13.18 13.79
C GLU A 92 11.91 -12.87 12.29
N VAL A 93 11.44 -11.67 11.92
CA VAL A 93 11.29 -11.22 10.53
C VAL A 93 12.28 -10.10 10.17
N LYS A 94 12.54 -9.95 8.88
CA LYS A 94 13.38 -8.85 8.37
C LYS A 94 12.74 -7.49 8.69
N ARG A 95 13.59 -6.54 9.06
CA ARG A 95 13.20 -5.15 9.30
C ARG A 95 12.79 -4.44 8.01
N LEU A 96 11.68 -3.72 8.06
CA LEU A 96 11.19 -2.83 7.01
C LEU A 96 11.54 -1.37 7.32
N VAL A 97 11.68 -0.54 6.29
CA VAL A 97 11.93 0.91 6.45
C VAL A 97 10.98 1.70 5.53
N PRO A 98 10.25 2.70 6.05
CA PRO A 98 9.39 3.53 5.21
C PRO A 98 10.25 4.54 4.45
N LEU A 99 10.31 4.42 3.12
CA LEU A 99 11.03 5.39 2.32
C LEU A 99 10.24 6.69 2.20
N ARG A 100 10.95 7.82 2.13
CA ARG A 100 10.32 9.12 1.86
C ARG A 100 9.53 9.07 0.55
N THR A 101 8.35 9.66 0.58
CA THR A 101 7.41 9.75 -0.54
C THR A 101 6.93 11.21 -0.65
N ASN A 102 6.65 11.69 -1.87
CA ASN A 102 6.05 13.02 -2.02
C ASN A 102 4.62 13.04 -1.46
N GLY A 103 4.26 14.12 -0.77
CA GLY A 103 2.94 14.35 -0.19
C GLY A 103 2.11 15.35 -1.00
N ASP A 104 1.94 15.10 -2.30
CA ASP A 104 1.21 15.97 -3.24
C ASP A 104 -0.24 15.52 -3.49
N GLY A 105 -0.71 14.51 -2.74
CA GLY A 105 -2.00 13.84 -2.94
C GLY A 105 -1.89 12.51 -3.72
N ASN A 106 -0.81 12.30 -4.47
CA ASN A 106 -0.56 11.06 -5.23
C ASN A 106 0.30 10.03 -4.48
N CYS A 107 0.43 10.19 -3.15
CA CYS A 107 1.39 9.45 -2.32
C CYS A 107 1.18 7.93 -2.35
N LEU A 108 -0.07 7.44 -2.45
CA LEU A 108 -0.37 6.01 -2.58
C LEU A 108 0.33 5.41 -3.81
N LEU A 109 0.23 6.09 -4.96
CA LEU A 109 0.76 5.59 -6.22
C LEU A 109 2.27 5.80 -6.31
N HIS A 110 2.77 6.87 -5.71
CA HIS A 110 4.19 7.06 -5.49
C HIS A 110 4.78 5.91 -4.66
N ALA A 111 4.17 5.55 -3.53
CA ALA A 111 4.63 4.47 -2.67
C ALA A 111 4.57 3.10 -3.39
N ALA A 112 3.47 2.81 -4.10
CA ALA A 112 3.33 1.57 -4.87
C ALA A 112 4.39 1.47 -5.98
N SER A 113 4.58 2.54 -6.77
CA SER A 113 5.59 2.60 -7.83
C SER A 113 7.00 2.47 -7.25
N GLN A 114 7.28 3.11 -6.11
CA GLN A 114 8.58 3.09 -5.45
C GLN A 114 8.90 1.70 -4.89
N TYR A 115 7.91 1.01 -4.31
CA TYR A 115 8.07 -0.37 -3.83
C TYR A 115 8.37 -1.36 -4.96
N MET A 116 7.77 -1.19 -6.14
CA MET A 116 7.99 -2.09 -7.27
C MET A 116 9.26 -1.74 -8.06
N LEU A 117 9.49 -0.46 -8.32
CA LEU A 117 10.39 0.03 -9.36
C LEU A 117 11.44 1.04 -8.87
N GLY A 118 11.34 1.53 -7.63
CA GLY A 118 12.27 2.51 -7.06
C GLY A 118 12.11 3.94 -7.60
N VAL A 119 11.04 4.23 -8.34
CA VAL A 119 10.67 5.56 -8.84
C VAL A 119 9.27 5.94 -8.36
N GLN A 120 8.95 7.22 -8.28
CA GLN A 120 7.58 7.67 -7.97
C GLN A 120 6.74 7.79 -9.24
N ASP A 121 5.42 7.83 -9.08
CA ASP A 121 4.44 7.99 -10.18
C ASP A 121 4.33 9.45 -10.66
N THR A 122 5.46 10.06 -11.03
CA THR A 122 5.54 11.48 -11.41
C THR A 122 4.84 11.77 -12.75
N ASP A 123 4.77 10.79 -13.66
CA ASP A 123 4.07 10.92 -14.95
C ASP A 123 2.57 10.54 -14.87
N LEU A 124 2.09 10.24 -13.65
CA LEU A 124 0.71 9.89 -13.31
C LEU A 124 0.20 8.65 -14.04
N VAL A 125 1.08 7.71 -14.38
CA VAL A 125 0.70 6.52 -15.18
C VAL A 125 -0.22 5.63 -14.38
N LEU A 126 0.10 5.39 -13.10
CA LEU A 126 -0.76 4.63 -12.21
C LEU A 126 -2.03 5.42 -11.87
N ARG A 127 -1.95 6.74 -11.68
CA ARG A 127 -3.15 7.57 -11.38
C ARG A 127 -4.15 7.53 -12.53
N LYS A 128 -3.67 7.73 -13.75
CA LYS A 128 -4.50 7.65 -14.97
C LYS A 128 -5.07 6.25 -15.18
N ALA A 129 -4.31 5.19 -14.89
CA ALA A 129 -4.83 3.83 -14.98
C ALA A 129 -5.94 3.57 -13.95
N LEU A 130 -5.76 4.01 -12.71
CA LEU A 130 -6.77 3.92 -11.65
C LEU A 130 -8.04 4.68 -12.01
N TYR A 131 -7.91 5.94 -12.43
CA TYR A 131 -9.05 6.76 -12.85
C TYR A 131 -9.78 6.14 -14.04
N SER A 132 -9.06 5.69 -15.07
CA SER A 132 -9.67 5.08 -16.27
C SER A 132 -10.42 3.79 -15.95
N VAL A 133 -9.94 2.97 -14.99
CA VAL A 133 -10.73 1.83 -14.50
C VAL A 133 -12.04 2.32 -13.87
N LEU A 134 -11.95 3.31 -12.98
CA LEU A 134 -13.11 3.79 -12.25
C LEU A 134 -14.15 4.49 -13.15
N LYS A 135 -13.68 5.19 -14.19
CA LYS A 135 -14.49 6.00 -15.08
C LYS A 135 -15.01 5.23 -16.31
N ASP A 136 -14.16 4.43 -16.94
CA ASP A 136 -14.38 3.92 -18.29
C ASP A 136 -14.71 2.41 -18.33
N THR A 137 -14.75 1.73 -17.18
CA THR A 137 -15.02 0.28 -17.10
C THR A 137 -16.23 -0.05 -16.22
N ASP A 138 -16.69 -1.30 -16.28
CA ASP A 138 -17.77 -1.77 -15.41
C ASP A 138 -17.30 -1.89 -13.95
N THR A 139 -17.70 -0.93 -13.13
CA THR A 139 -17.33 -0.84 -11.71
C THR A 139 -18.39 -1.41 -10.76
N ARG A 140 -19.44 -2.07 -11.26
CA ARG A 140 -20.54 -2.60 -10.42
C ARG A 140 -20.04 -3.44 -9.25
N ASN A 141 -19.04 -4.30 -9.48
CA ASN A 141 -18.48 -5.14 -8.41
C ASN A 141 -17.73 -4.33 -7.35
N PHE A 142 -16.92 -3.34 -7.75
CA PHE A 142 -16.23 -2.45 -6.81
C PHE A 142 -17.22 -1.62 -5.99
N ARG A 143 -18.25 -1.08 -6.64
CA ARG A 143 -19.29 -0.31 -5.96
C ARG A 143 -20.05 -1.15 -4.94
N MET A 144 -20.45 -2.38 -5.28
CA MET A 144 -21.12 -3.28 -4.32
C MET A 144 -20.25 -3.60 -3.11
N ARG A 145 -18.95 -3.85 -3.33
CA ARG A 145 -17.99 -4.11 -2.24
C ARG A 145 -17.79 -2.88 -1.35
N PHE A 146 -17.65 -1.70 -1.96
CA PHE A 146 -17.55 -0.42 -1.26
C PHE A 146 -18.78 -0.15 -0.38
N GLN A 147 -19.99 -0.31 -0.93
CA GLN A 147 -21.24 -0.19 -0.18
C GLN A 147 -21.30 -1.17 1.00
N THR A 148 -20.92 -2.43 0.76
CA THR A 148 -20.95 -3.47 1.80
C THR A 148 -20.01 -3.14 2.96
N GLU A 149 -18.77 -2.72 2.66
CA GLU A 149 -17.78 -2.33 3.67
C GLU A 149 -18.26 -1.11 4.47
N LEU A 150 -18.77 -0.06 3.79
CA LEU A 150 -19.30 1.12 4.47
C LEU A 150 -20.49 0.81 5.38
N LEU A 151 -21.44 -0.02 4.93
CA LEU A 151 -22.58 -0.44 5.76
C LEU A 151 -22.16 -1.22 7.01
N GLN A 152 -21.03 -1.93 6.95
CA GLN A 152 -20.47 -2.67 8.08
C GLN A 152 -19.59 -1.79 8.99
N SER A 153 -19.22 -0.59 8.55
CA SER A 153 -18.38 0.32 9.33
C SER A 153 -19.12 0.84 10.56
N GLN A 154 -18.39 0.97 11.67
CA GLN A 154 -18.94 1.51 12.91
C GLN A 154 -19.34 2.98 12.77
N GLU A 155 -18.59 3.76 11.98
CA GLU A 155 -18.89 5.18 11.74
C GLU A 155 -20.24 5.35 11.04
N PHE A 156 -20.49 4.58 9.97
CA PHE A 156 -21.75 4.65 9.25
C PHE A 156 -22.93 4.19 10.12
N THR A 157 -22.78 3.05 10.81
CA THR A 157 -23.85 2.53 11.67
C THR A 157 -24.20 3.48 12.83
N GLN A 158 -23.22 4.20 13.39
CA GLN A 158 -23.46 5.18 14.46
C GLN A 158 -24.19 6.44 13.98
N THR A 159 -24.08 6.80 12.70
CA THR A 159 -24.78 7.98 12.16
C THR A 159 -26.29 7.78 12.02
N GLY A 160 -26.77 6.52 11.99
CA GLY A 160 -28.18 6.21 11.72
C GLY A 160 -28.64 6.58 10.30
N LEU A 161 -27.70 6.88 9.38
CA LEU A 161 -28.00 7.28 8.01
C LEU A 161 -28.52 6.08 7.20
N CYS A 162 -29.61 6.31 6.46
CA CYS A 162 -30.16 5.37 5.49
C CYS A 162 -29.97 5.95 4.08
N TYR A 163 -28.96 5.47 3.37
CA TYR A 163 -28.69 5.93 2.01
C TYR A 163 -29.64 5.28 1.02
N ASN A 164 -30.24 6.10 0.15
CA ASN A 164 -30.97 5.62 -1.01
C ASN A 164 -30.03 5.39 -2.21
N THR A 165 -30.58 4.93 -3.33
CA THR A 165 -29.82 4.67 -4.57
C THR A 165 -29.09 5.91 -5.09
N LEU A 166 -29.66 7.11 -4.93
CA LEU A 166 -29.08 8.37 -5.40
C LEU A 166 -27.88 8.76 -4.54
N ASN A 167 -27.98 8.67 -3.20
CA ASN A 167 -26.86 8.98 -2.31
C ASN A 167 -25.65 8.08 -2.61
N TRP A 168 -25.90 6.78 -2.84
CA TRP A 168 -24.84 5.86 -3.23
C TRP A 168 -24.24 6.15 -4.61
N GLN A 169 -25.00 6.76 -5.51
CA GLN A 169 -24.51 7.18 -6.82
C GLN A 169 -23.60 8.39 -6.65
N GLU A 170 -24.04 9.40 -5.90
CA GLU A 170 -23.28 10.61 -5.60
C GLU A 170 -21.97 10.31 -4.85
N GLU A 171 -21.99 9.45 -3.83
CA GLU A 171 -20.75 9.05 -3.14
C GLU A 171 -19.79 8.30 -4.07
N TRP A 172 -20.32 7.40 -4.92
CA TRP A 172 -19.46 6.70 -5.87
C TRP A 172 -18.85 7.64 -6.91
N GLU A 173 -19.60 8.65 -7.37
CA GLU A 173 -19.07 9.68 -8.27
C GLU A 173 -17.96 10.50 -7.61
N LYS A 174 -18.08 10.84 -6.33
CA LYS A 174 -16.98 11.48 -5.57
C LYS A 174 -15.73 10.60 -5.54
N ILE A 175 -15.88 9.31 -5.24
CA ILE A 175 -14.77 8.34 -5.27
C ILE A 175 -14.10 8.34 -6.64
N VAL A 176 -14.86 8.29 -7.73
CA VAL A 176 -14.31 8.33 -9.10
C VAL A 176 -13.53 9.63 -9.34
N GLU A 177 -14.08 10.78 -8.97
CA GLU A 177 -13.45 12.08 -9.19
C GLU A 177 -12.18 12.30 -8.33
N MET A 178 -12.11 11.76 -7.11
CA MET A 178 -10.88 11.79 -6.29
C MET A 178 -9.68 11.10 -6.98
N ALA A 179 -9.94 10.11 -7.83
CA ALA A 179 -8.90 9.46 -8.62
C ALA A 179 -8.45 10.28 -9.85
N SER A 180 -9.16 11.35 -10.21
CA SER A 180 -8.91 12.15 -11.42
C SER A 180 -7.49 12.72 -11.45
N PRO A 181 -6.72 12.55 -12.54
CA PRO A 181 -5.35 13.08 -12.66
C PRO A 181 -5.30 14.62 -12.74
N GLU A 182 -6.45 15.29 -12.76
CA GLU A 182 -6.54 16.75 -12.72
C GLU A 182 -6.08 17.32 -11.38
N SER A 183 -5.67 18.59 -11.40
CA SER A 183 -5.22 19.27 -10.20
C SER A 183 -6.39 19.53 -9.25
N SER A 184 -6.24 19.15 -7.98
CA SER A 184 -7.25 19.41 -6.96
C SER A 184 -7.37 20.90 -6.66
N ARG A 185 -8.59 21.33 -6.32
CA ARG A 185 -8.86 22.71 -5.87
C ARG A 185 -8.56 22.91 -4.39
N GLY A 186 -8.36 21.83 -3.63
CA GLY A 186 -8.09 21.87 -2.20
C GLY A 186 -6.64 21.57 -1.91
N GLY A 187 -5.88 22.56 -1.40
CA GLY A 187 -4.62 22.45 -0.65
C GLY A 187 -3.41 21.73 -1.28
N LEU A 188 -3.60 20.49 -1.75
CA LEU A 188 -2.63 19.65 -2.42
C LEU A 188 -2.73 19.80 -3.95
N GLN A 189 -1.80 19.17 -4.66
CA GLN A 189 -1.81 19.14 -6.12
C GLN A 189 -2.89 18.17 -6.64
N TYR A 190 -3.14 17.09 -5.91
CA TYR A 190 -4.08 16.04 -6.25
C TYR A 190 -4.94 15.68 -5.04
N ASP A 191 -6.14 15.16 -5.27
CA ASP A 191 -7.00 14.66 -4.19
C ASP A 191 -6.40 13.38 -3.60
N SER A 192 -6.42 13.31 -2.26
CA SER A 192 -6.01 12.12 -1.51
C SER A 192 -6.91 10.94 -1.84
N LEU A 193 -6.33 9.74 -1.88
CA LEU A 193 -7.05 8.51 -2.21
C LEU A 193 -7.39 7.71 -0.94
N GLU A 194 -8.55 7.05 -0.97
CA GLU A 194 -9.09 6.20 0.12
C GLU A 194 -8.87 4.70 -0.10
N ASP A 195 -9.28 3.87 0.87
CA ASP A 195 -9.11 2.41 0.88
C ASP A 195 -9.64 1.70 -0.37
N ILE A 196 -10.78 2.15 -0.91
CA ILE A 196 -11.35 1.56 -2.14
C ILE A 196 -10.41 1.74 -3.34
N HIS A 197 -9.65 2.83 -3.39
CA HIS A 197 -8.64 3.04 -4.42
C HIS A 197 -7.47 2.08 -4.27
N ILE A 198 -7.09 1.75 -3.02
CA ILE A 198 -6.06 0.74 -2.74
C ILE A 198 -6.54 -0.63 -3.25
N PHE A 199 -7.81 -0.96 -3.02
CA PHE A 199 -8.40 -2.20 -3.52
C PHE A 199 -8.43 -2.28 -5.05
N VAL A 200 -8.89 -1.21 -5.73
CA VAL A 200 -8.87 -1.15 -7.19
C VAL A 200 -7.44 -1.21 -7.73
N LEU A 201 -6.50 -0.47 -7.12
CA LEU A 201 -5.09 -0.51 -7.47
C LEU A 201 -4.51 -1.92 -7.33
N SER A 202 -4.84 -2.67 -6.27
CA SER A 202 -4.37 -4.05 -6.10
C SER A 202 -4.81 -4.97 -7.23
N ASN A 203 -6.01 -4.72 -7.81
CA ASN A 203 -6.52 -5.44 -8.98
C ASN A 203 -5.78 -5.03 -10.26
N ILE A 204 -5.47 -3.74 -10.44
CA ILE A 204 -4.65 -3.23 -11.56
C ILE A 204 -3.24 -3.82 -11.51
N LEU A 205 -2.63 -3.86 -10.32
CA LEU A 205 -1.32 -4.46 -10.11
C LEU A 205 -1.35 -6.00 -10.15
N ARG A 206 -2.54 -6.61 -10.03
CA ARG A 206 -2.74 -8.05 -9.81
C ARG A 206 -1.84 -8.56 -8.69
N ARG A 207 -1.76 -7.76 -7.62
CA ARG A 207 -0.82 -7.97 -6.51
C ARG A 207 -1.45 -7.43 -5.22
N PRO A 208 -1.55 -8.25 -4.16
CA PRO A 208 -2.05 -7.79 -2.87
C PRO A 208 -1.22 -6.63 -2.31
N ILE A 209 -1.91 -5.66 -1.69
CA ILE A 209 -1.30 -4.54 -1.00
C ILE A 209 -1.60 -4.70 0.49
N VAL A 210 -0.55 -4.69 1.32
CA VAL A 210 -0.68 -4.69 2.78
C VAL A 210 -0.31 -3.30 3.26
N VAL A 211 -1.28 -2.60 3.82
CA VAL A 211 -1.09 -1.25 4.37
C VAL A 211 -0.65 -1.35 5.82
N VAL A 212 0.28 -0.49 6.19
CA VAL A 212 0.80 -0.33 7.55
C VAL A 212 0.51 1.11 7.96
N ALA A 213 -0.34 1.32 8.97
CA ALA A 213 -0.76 2.67 9.32
C ALA A 213 -0.90 2.87 10.84
N GLU A 214 -0.88 4.14 11.25
CA GLU A 214 -1.18 4.61 12.61
C GLU A 214 -2.66 4.31 13.02
N ILE A 215 -3.41 3.67 12.12
CA ILE A 215 -4.66 2.97 12.39
C ILE A 215 -4.47 1.48 12.03
N ARG A 216 -4.68 0.61 13.03
CA ARG A 216 -4.52 -0.87 13.04
C ARG A 216 -3.96 -1.55 11.75
N ALA A 217 -2.63 -1.66 11.55
CA ALA A 217 -2.03 -2.78 10.77
C ALA A 217 -0.48 -2.83 10.73
N VAL A 218 0.13 -4.04 10.96
CA VAL A 218 1.16 -4.88 10.24
C VAL A 218 1.31 -6.23 10.99
N PRO A 219 2.10 -7.22 10.51
CA PRO A 219 1.77 -8.65 10.23
C PRO A 219 0.29 -9.04 10.20
N LEU A 220 -0.07 -10.16 9.52
CA LEU A 220 -1.46 -10.68 9.53
C LEU A 220 -2.02 -10.87 10.94
N ALA A 221 -1.16 -10.82 11.96
CA ALA A 221 -1.53 -10.55 13.33
C ALA A 221 -0.62 -9.48 13.97
N TYR A 222 -1.14 -8.58 14.83
CA TYR A 222 -0.37 -7.60 15.60
C TYR A 222 -0.57 -7.74 17.13
N PRO A 223 0.35 -7.23 17.97
CA PRO A 223 0.20 -7.22 19.42
C PRO A 223 -0.99 -6.35 19.87
N GLY A 224 -2.05 -6.96 20.38
CA GLY A 224 -3.22 -6.30 20.98
C GLY A 224 -3.16 -6.24 22.52
N ARG A 225 -4.32 -6.06 23.18
CA ARG A 225 -4.46 -6.07 24.66
C ARG A 225 -4.21 -7.46 25.28
N GLY A 226 -2.99 -7.99 25.15
CA GLY A 226 -2.57 -9.28 25.71
C GLY A 226 -2.83 -10.49 24.82
N ILE A 227 -3.35 -10.28 23.60
CA ILE A 227 -3.54 -11.30 22.55
C ILE A 227 -3.06 -10.76 21.20
N PHE A 228 -2.88 -11.64 20.21
CA PHE A 228 -2.62 -11.24 18.84
C PHE A 228 -3.94 -10.95 18.11
N GLU A 229 -4.05 -9.81 17.44
CA GLU A 229 -5.23 -9.40 16.66
C GLU A 229 -4.95 -9.53 15.17
N GLU A 230 -5.88 -10.12 14.39
CA GLU A 230 -5.68 -10.28 12.95
C GLU A 230 -5.80 -8.97 12.17
N LEU A 231 -5.11 -8.86 11.03
CA LEU A 231 -5.34 -7.77 10.10
C LEU A 231 -6.74 -7.86 9.48
N PRO A 232 -7.42 -6.71 9.33
CA PRO A 232 -8.62 -6.64 8.52
C PRO A 232 -8.25 -6.98 7.07
N VAL A 233 -9.14 -7.72 6.41
CA VAL A 233 -9.09 -7.94 4.97
C VAL A 233 -10.27 -7.18 4.39
N HIS A 234 -9.97 -6.13 3.65
CA HIS A 234 -10.94 -5.17 3.17
C HIS A 234 -11.78 -5.71 2.01
N PHE A 235 -12.99 -5.17 1.88
CA PHE A 235 -13.89 -5.34 0.74
C PHE A 235 -14.29 -6.79 0.41
N LEU A 236 -14.29 -7.68 1.40
CA LEU A 236 -14.81 -9.04 1.25
C LEU A 236 -16.34 -9.04 1.24
N MET A 237 -16.94 -9.79 0.32
CA MET A 237 -18.36 -10.09 0.36
C MET A 237 -18.63 -11.19 1.40
N GLU A 238 -19.89 -11.34 1.84
CA GLU A 238 -20.27 -12.28 2.90
C GLU A 238 -19.77 -13.72 2.69
N LYS A 239 -19.87 -14.24 1.45
CA LYS A 239 -19.37 -15.58 1.09
C LYS A 239 -17.85 -15.69 1.16
N GLU A 240 -17.13 -14.61 0.85
CA GLU A 240 -15.67 -14.55 0.88
C GLU A 240 -15.18 -14.39 2.32
N GLN A 241 -15.92 -13.66 3.16
CA GLN A 241 -15.64 -13.53 4.59
C GLN A 241 -15.62 -14.89 5.29
N GLN A 242 -16.58 -15.77 4.95
CA GLN A 242 -16.63 -17.16 5.45
C GLN A 242 -15.40 -17.99 5.02
N GLN A 243 -14.71 -17.59 3.97
CA GLN A 243 -13.53 -18.27 3.42
C GLN A 243 -12.25 -17.42 3.54
N LYS A 244 -12.23 -16.39 4.40
CA LYS A 244 -11.12 -15.43 4.56
C LYS A 244 -9.75 -16.11 4.64
N VAL A 245 -9.60 -17.11 5.52
CA VAL A 245 -8.33 -17.82 5.73
C VAL A 245 -7.86 -18.53 4.45
N LYS A 246 -8.79 -19.13 3.70
CA LYS A 246 -8.49 -19.79 2.43
C LYS A 246 -8.02 -18.76 1.39
N LEU A 247 -8.74 -17.64 1.25
CA LEU A 247 -8.38 -16.57 0.32
C LEU A 247 -7.00 -15.99 0.65
N ILE A 248 -6.69 -15.74 1.92
CA ILE A 248 -5.36 -15.26 2.33
C ILE A 248 -4.28 -16.25 1.86
N LYS A 249 -4.48 -17.57 2.01
CA LYS A 249 -3.52 -18.60 1.57
C LYS A 249 -3.42 -18.75 0.05
N GLU A 250 -4.45 -18.36 -0.69
CA GLU A 250 -4.44 -18.37 -2.16
C GLU A 250 -3.71 -17.15 -2.74
N TYR A 251 -3.93 -15.97 -2.16
CA TYR A 251 -3.36 -14.70 -2.64
C TYR A 251 -1.98 -14.38 -2.04
N LEU A 252 -1.64 -14.95 -0.87
CA LEU A 252 -0.37 -14.74 -0.19
C LEU A 252 0.32 -16.07 0.10
N THR A 253 1.65 -16.07 0.06
CA THR A 253 2.43 -17.18 0.61
C THR A 253 2.50 -17.02 2.13
N VAL A 254 1.59 -17.69 2.84
CA VAL A 254 1.51 -17.65 4.31
C VAL A 254 2.52 -18.64 4.91
N ILE A 255 3.22 -18.19 5.95
CA ILE A 255 4.11 -19.00 6.78
C ILE A 255 3.75 -18.82 8.26
N GLU A 256 4.03 -19.83 9.05
CA GLU A 256 3.90 -19.79 10.51
C GLU A 256 5.24 -19.43 11.13
N ILE A 257 5.23 -18.49 12.07
CA ILE A 257 6.44 -18.00 12.76
C ILE A 257 6.22 -18.12 14.28
N PRO A 258 7.14 -18.77 15.01
CA PRO A 258 7.11 -18.74 16.47
C PRO A 258 7.56 -17.36 16.96
N VAL A 259 6.78 -16.77 17.85
CA VAL A 259 7.06 -15.49 18.50
C VAL A 259 6.93 -15.63 20.01
N ASN A 260 7.73 -14.88 20.75
CA ASN A 260 7.61 -14.84 22.21
C ASN A 260 6.30 -14.15 22.61
N GLY A 261 5.59 -14.75 23.56
CA GLY A 261 4.34 -14.23 24.11
C GLY A 261 4.53 -12.88 24.79
N LEU A 262 3.47 -12.06 24.75
CA LEU A 262 3.44 -10.74 25.40
C LEU A 262 3.29 -10.85 26.93
N ARG A 263 2.84 -12.00 27.43
CA ARG A 263 2.65 -12.31 28.85
C ARG A 263 3.04 -13.77 29.08
N TYR A 264 3.94 -14.00 30.04
CA TYR A 264 4.59 -15.29 30.35
C TYR A 264 5.54 -15.75 29.22
N ASP A 265 6.61 -16.47 29.57
CA ASP A 265 7.62 -16.99 28.62
C ASP A 265 7.07 -18.12 27.73
N THR A 266 5.89 -17.92 27.14
CA THR A 266 5.21 -18.87 26.25
C THR A 266 5.50 -18.53 24.80
N THR A 267 5.79 -19.52 23.98
CA THR A 267 5.91 -19.35 22.53
C THR A 267 4.53 -19.40 21.88
N HIS A 268 4.22 -18.43 21.03
CA HIS A 268 2.99 -18.38 20.22
C HIS A 268 3.34 -18.55 18.74
N ILE A 269 2.44 -19.16 17.97
CA ILE A 269 2.56 -19.24 16.52
C ILE A 269 1.68 -18.16 15.89
N ILE A 270 2.26 -17.35 15.00
CA ILE A 270 1.53 -16.36 14.21
C ILE A 270 1.65 -16.62 12.71
N ASN A 271 0.65 -16.19 11.95
CA ASN A 271 0.71 -16.19 10.49
C ASN A 271 1.41 -14.94 9.97
N ALA A 272 2.32 -15.11 9.01
CA ALA A 272 3.00 -14.04 8.31
C ALA A 272 2.98 -14.29 6.79
N ALA A 273 2.94 -13.22 6.00
CA ALA A 273 3.08 -13.31 4.55
C ALA A 273 4.56 -13.21 4.16
N ARG A 274 5.05 -14.14 3.33
CA ARG A 274 6.42 -14.13 2.83
C ARG A 274 6.61 -13.00 1.82
N PHE A 275 7.63 -12.16 2.02
CA PHE A 275 8.05 -11.18 1.02
C PHE A 275 8.62 -11.85 -0.22
N VAL A 276 8.44 -11.21 -1.39
CA VAL A 276 9.03 -11.64 -2.65
C VAL A 276 10.54 -11.39 -2.60
N GLY A 277 11.30 -12.34 -2.06
CA GLY A 277 12.74 -12.41 -2.20
C GLY A 277 13.09 -13.47 -3.24
N LYS A 278 13.90 -13.13 -4.25
CA LYS A 278 14.59 -14.16 -5.01
C LYS A 278 15.39 -15.00 -4.01
N LYS A 279 15.37 -16.33 -4.14
CA LYS A 279 16.58 -17.10 -3.80
C LYS A 279 17.68 -16.44 -4.64
N CYS A 280 18.58 -15.67 -4.03
CA CYS A 280 19.81 -15.32 -4.73
C CYS A 280 20.46 -16.66 -5.07
N CYS A 281 20.43 -17.03 -6.34
CA CYS A 281 21.39 -17.97 -6.90
C CYS A 281 22.72 -17.26 -7.00
#